data_AF-A0A3S2WW94-F1
#
_entry.id   AF-A0A3S2WW94-F1
#
_cell.length_a   1.000
_cell.length_b   1.000
_cell.length_c   1.000
_cell.angle_alpha   90.00
_cell.angle_beta   90.00
_cell.angle_gamma   90.00
#
_symmetry.space_group_name_H-M   'P 1'
#
loop_
_entity.id
_entity.type
_entity.pdbx_description
1 polymer ?
#
loop_
_entity_poly.entity_id
_entity_poly.type
_entity_poly.pdbx_seq_one_letter_code
_entity_poly.pdbx_strand_id
1 'polypeptide(L)'
;MRCYPTDSPQAAARIVALAALADGQLSRDELDHLERLGVHDQLGLTRADWHDVLHALCEDLLACTRLTWGDACSVDPLTLQHLLAEVHDPALRERVLALSLAAAEADEQVTDGEALVLAAAVERWGLQHRMFERTPLPAAA
;
A
#
# COMPACT_ATOMS: atom_id res chain seq x y z
N MET A 1 -9.13 -12.55 -4.15
CA MET A 1 -8.00 -11.73 -4.57
C MET A 1 -7.17 -12.46 -5.61
N ARG A 2 -6.76 -11.74 -6.65
CA ARG A 2 -5.86 -12.26 -7.71
C ARG A 2 -4.49 -12.66 -7.11
N CYS A 3 -3.70 -13.47 -7.82
CA CYS A 3 -2.33 -13.78 -7.41
C CYS A 3 -1.36 -13.14 -8.39
N TYR A 4 -0.36 -12.42 -7.87
CA TYR A 4 0.75 -11.90 -8.67
C TYR A 4 2.02 -12.68 -8.33
N PRO A 5 3.00 -12.77 -9.25
CA PRO A 5 4.29 -13.36 -8.94
C PRO A 5 4.97 -12.63 -7.78
N THR A 6 5.71 -13.37 -6.97
CA THR A 6 6.55 -12.83 -5.89
C THR A 6 7.50 -11.76 -6.42
N ASP A 7 7.63 -10.66 -5.67
CA ASP A 7 8.45 -9.48 -6.01
C ASP A 7 8.10 -8.82 -7.35
N SER A 8 6.92 -9.12 -7.89
CA SER A 8 6.46 -8.46 -9.12
C SER A 8 6.05 -7.01 -8.86
N PRO A 9 6.24 -6.12 -9.84
CA PRO A 9 5.72 -4.77 -9.80
C PRO A 9 4.22 -4.70 -9.50
N GLN A 10 3.43 -5.67 -9.98
CA GLN A 10 1.99 -5.76 -9.75
C GLN A 10 1.64 -6.12 -8.30
N ALA A 11 2.39 -7.04 -7.69
CA ALA A 11 2.23 -7.37 -6.26
C ALA A 11 2.52 -6.15 -5.39
N ALA A 12 3.62 -5.45 -5.67
CA ALA A 12 4.00 -4.22 -5.00
C ALA A 12 2.95 -3.11 -5.17
N ALA A 13 2.51 -2.86 -6.40
CA ALA A 13 1.53 -1.84 -6.72
C ALA A 13 0.18 -2.08 -6.03
N ARG A 14 -0.24 -3.35 -5.92
CA ARG A 14 -1.47 -3.68 -5.21
C ARG A 14 -1.42 -3.30 -3.74
N ILE A 15 -0.28 -3.46 -3.06
CA ILE A 15 -0.13 -3.08 -1.65
C ILE A 15 -0.20 -1.55 -1.50
N VAL A 16 0.43 -0.80 -2.43
CA VAL A 16 0.34 0.67 -2.44
C VAL A 16 -1.10 1.13 -2.67
N ALA A 17 -1.78 0.55 -3.66
CA ALA A 17 -3.18 0.83 -3.92
C ALA A 17 -4.07 0.47 -2.72
N LEU A 18 -3.84 -0.68 -2.08
CA LEU A 18 -4.61 -1.08 -0.90
C LEU A 18 -4.44 -0.10 0.26
N ALA A 19 -3.21 0.39 0.49
CA ALA A 19 -2.97 1.41 1.51
C ALA A 19 -3.71 2.71 1.19
N ALA A 20 -3.78 3.11 -0.08
CA ALA A 20 -4.47 4.33 -0.50
C ALA A 20 -6.00 4.24 -0.47
N LEU A 21 -6.56 3.03 -0.44
CA LEU A 21 -8.01 2.77 -0.52
C LEU A 21 -8.58 2.24 0.80
N ALA A 22 -7.78 2.20 1.86
CA ALA A 22 -8.16 1.53 3.10
C ALA A 22 -9.28 2.26 3.88
N ASP A 23 -9.50 3.53 3.60
CA ASP A 23 -10.62 4.33 4.13
C ASP A 23 -11.95 4.09 3.40
N GLY A 24 -11.89 3.40 2.25
CA GLY A 24 -13.02 3.10 1.38
C GLY A 24 -13.60 4.27 0.63
N GLN A 25 -12.85 5.38 0.56
CA GLN A 25 -13.12 6.44 -0.38
C GLN A 25 -12.26 6.17 -1.63
N LEU A 26 -12.86 6.45 -2.79
CA LEU A 26 -12.23 6.35 -4.10
C LEU A 26 -12.61 7.62 -4.84
N SER A 27 -12.16 8.74 -4.31
CA SER A 27 -12.42 10.03 -4.92
C SER A 27 -11.53 10.23 -6.15
N ARG A 28 -11.95 11.13 -7.05
CA ARG A 28 -11.11 11.48 -8.20
C ARG A 28 -9.81 12.13 -7.75
N ASP A 29 -9.83 12.84 -6.62
CA ASP A 29 -8.69 13.57 -6.09
C ASP A 29 -7.62 12.62 -5.55
N GLU A 30 -8.02 11.52 -4.90
CA GLU A 30 -7.12 10.41 -4.49
C GLU A 30 -6.48 9.71 -5.69
N LEU A 31 -7.27 9.39 -6.72
CA LEU A 31 -6.76 8.78 -7.94
C LEU A 31 -5.77 9.70 -8.66
N ASP A 32 -6.08 11.00 -8.75
CA ASP A 32 -5.19 12.00 -9.32
C ASP A 32 -3.93 12.17 -8.45
N HIS A 33 -4.04 12.04 -7.12
CA HIS A 33 -2.89 12.05 -6.21
C HIS A 33 -1.97 10.85 -6.44
N LEU A 34 -2.52 9.65 -6.56
CA LEU A 34 -1.76 8.43 -6.89
C LEU A 34 -1.05 8.54 -8.25
N GLU A 35 -1.70 9.15 -9.24
CA GLU A 35 -1.09 9.43 -10.54
C GLU A 35 0.04 10.46 -10.43
N ARG A 36 -0.13 11.54 -9.65
CA ARG A 36 0.91 12.54 -9.39
C ARG A 36 2.11 11.96 -8.64
N LEU A 37 1.88 11.01 -7.74
CA LEU A 37 2.93 10.30 -7.03
C LEU A 37 3.80 9.44 -7.97
N GLY A 38 3.29 9.11 -9.17
CA GLY A 38 4.04 8.37 -10.17
C GLY A 38 4.36 6.93 -9.73
N VAL A 39 3.45 6.31 -8.97
CA VAL A 39 3.63 4.95 -8.41
C VAL A 39 4.04 3.94 -9.48
N HIS A 40 3.40 4.01 -10.66
CA HIS A 40 3.68 3.12 -11.78
C HIS A 40 5.16 3.18 -12.23
N ASP A 41 5.68 4.38 -12.47
CA ASP A 41 7.07 4.59 -12.90
C ASP A 41 8.05 4.14 -11.81
N GLN A 42 7.73 4.45 -10.55
CA GLN A 42 8.55 4.10 -9.40
C GLN A 42 8.64 2.60 -9.10
N LEU A 43 7.70 1.80 -9.60
CA LEU A 43 7.65 0.34 -9.49
C LEU A 43 8.00 -0.38 -10.80
N GLY A 44 8.28 0.36 -11.88
CA GLY A 44 8.59 -0.23 -13.20
C GLY A 44 7.37 -0.78 -13.94
N LEU A 45 6.17 -0.26 -13.66
CA LEU A 45 4.93 -0.55 -14.37
C LEU A 45 4.66 0.48 -15.47
N THR A 46 3.95 0.05 -16.51
CA THR A 46 3.30 1.03 -17.38
C THR A 46 2.10 1.65 -16.66
N ARG A 47 1.66 2.83 -17.09
CA ARG A 47 0.42 3.43 -16.60
C ARG A 47 -0.79 2.51 -16.82
N ALA A 48 -0.83 1.76 -17.92
CA ALA A 48 -1.90 0.80 -18.19
C ALA A 48 -1.91 -0.34 -17.16
N ASP A 49 -0.75 -0.95 -16.88
CA ASP A 49 -0.65 -2.02 -15.89
C ASP A 49 -1.04 -1.54 -14.48
N TRP A 50 -0.71 -0.30 -14.13
CA TRP A 50 -1.15 0.31 -12.88
C TRP A 50 -2.67 0.42 -12.79
N HIS A 51 -3.33 0.93 -13.83
CA HIS A 51 -4.78 1.00 -13.88
C HIS A 51 -5.44 -0.38 -13.82
N ASP A 52 -4.85 -1.38 -14.48
CA ASP A 52 -5.34 -2.76 -14.44
C ASP A 52 -5.23 -3.36 -13.03
N VAL A 53 -4.13 -3.12 -12.31
CA VAL A 53 -3.94 -3.55 -10.92
C VAL A 53 -4.95 -2.87 -10.00
N LEU A 54 -5.12 -1.56 -10.14
CA LEU A 54 -6.08 -0.78 -9.36
C LEU A 54 -7.52 -1.28 -9.60
N HIS A 55 -7.92 -1.41 -10.86
CA HIS A 55 -9.25 -1.90 -11.22
C HIS A 55 -9.51 -3.31 -10.69
N ALA A 56 -8.53 -4.20 -10.85
CA ALA A 56 -8.57 -5.55 -10.32
C ALA A 56 -8.72 -5.60 -8.79
N LEU A 57 -8.02 -4.71 -8.07
CA LEU A 57 -8.14 -4.59 -6.62
C LEU A 57 -9.55 -4.14 -6.24
N CYS A 58 -10.11 -3.13 -6.91
CA CYS A 58 -11.48 -2.67 -6.65
C CYS A 58 -12.51 -3.79 -6.88
N GLU A 59 -12.38 -4.57 -7.96
CA GLU A 59 -13.23 -5.74 -8.20
C GLU A 59 -13.09 -6.80 -7.09
N ASP A 60 -11.86 -7.09 -6.66
CA ASP A 60 -11.57 -8.05 -5.61
C ASP A 60 -12.19 -7.62 -4.27
N LEU A 61 -12.06 -6.33 -3.90
CA LEU A 61 -12.66 -5.76 -2.71
C LEU A 61 -14.19 -5.87 -2.77
N LEU A 62 -14.82 -5.41 -3.86
CA LEU A 62 -16.28 -5.51 -4.05
C LEU A 62 -16.81 -6.95 -4.00
N ALA A 63 -16.02 -7.93 -4.46
CA ALA A 63 -16.38 -9.34 -4.41
C ALA A 63 -16.31 -9.92 -2.99
N CYS A 64 -15.39 -9.41 -2.15
CA CYS A 64 -15.23 -9.80 -0.75
C CYS A 64 -16.32 -9.18 0.15
N THR A 65 -16.88 -8.02 -0.20
CA THR A 65 -17.71 -7.17 0.67
C THR A 65 -19.21 -7.46 0.63
N ARG A 66 -19.63 -8.70 0.36
CA ARG A 66 -21.05 -9.06 0.15
C ARG A 66 -22.02 -8.82 1.32
N LEU A 67 -21.67 -8.12 2.41
CA LEU A 67 -22.59 -7.94 3.54
C LEU A 67 -22.77 -6.54 4.16
N THR A 68 -21.86 -5.56 4.04
CA THR A 68 -22.14 -4.21 4.55
C THR A 68 -21.15 -3.20 3.99
N TRP A 69 -21.65 -2.19 3.27
CA TRP A 69 -20.85 -1.11 2.67
C TRP A 69 -20.10 -0.25 3.72
N GLY A 70 -20.44 -0.35 5.00
CA GLY A 70 -19.80 0.38 6.10
C GLY A 70 -18.51 -0.25 6.64
N ASP A 71 -18.30 -1.56 6.42
CA ASP A 71 -17.07 -2.28 6.78
C ASP A 71 -16.25 -2.70 5.53
N ALA A 72 -16.65 -2.19 4.36
CA ALA A 72 -16.30 -2.76 3.07
C ALA A 72 -14.85 -2.55 2.62
N CYS A 73 -14.04 -1.75 3.31
CA CYS A 73 -12.63 -1.57 2.93
C CYS A 73 -11.62 -2.19 3.89
N SER A 74 -12.11 -2.94 4.88
CA SER A 74 -11.22 -3.76 5.71
C SER A 74 -10.95 -5.09 5.02
N VAL A 75 -9.79 -5.20 4.34
CA VAL A 75 -9.22 -6.50 3.99
C VAL A 75 -8.94 -7.25 5.29
N ASP A 76 -9.42 -8.49 5.40
CA ASP A 76 -9.20 -9.25 6.62
C ASP A 76 -7.68 -9.42 6.90
N PRO A 77 -7.25 -9.46 8.17
CA PRO A 77 -5.83 -9.47 8.51
C PRO A 77 -5.05 -10.63 7.88
N LEU A 78 -5.68 -11.80 7.67
CA LEU A 78 -5.00 -12.96 7.08
C LEU A 78 -4.74 -12.73 5.59
N THR A 79 -5.70 -12.18 4.86
CA THR A 79 -5.52 -11.80 3.46
C THR A 79 -4.44 -10.74 3.32
N LEU A 80 -4.44 -9.70 4.16
CA LEU A 80 -3.40 -8.68 4.16
C LEU A 80 -2.00 -9.27 4.40
N GLN A 81 -1.86 -10.19 5.35
CA GLN A 81 -0.60 -10.88 5.59
C GLN A 81 -0.12 -11.71 4.39
N HIS A 82 -1.02 -12.35 3.66
CA HIS A 82 -0.67 -13.05 2.42
C HIS A 82 -0.19 -12.10 1.33
N LEU A 83 -0.83 -10.95 1.15
CA LEU A 83 -0.39 -9.94 0.18
C LEU A 83 1.01 -9.42 0.52
N LEU A 84 1.25 -9.06 1.78
CA LEU A 84 2.55 -8.57 2.23
C LEU A 84 3.64 -9.64 2.13
N ALA A 85 3.27 -10.92 2.18
CA ALA A 85 4.18 -12.05 1.99
C ALA A 85 4.61 -12.25 0.54
N GLU A 86 3.97 -11.61 -0.44
CA GLU A 86 4.41 -11.67 -1.85
C GLU A 86 5.65 -10.79 -2.12
N VAL A 87 6.01 -9.88 -1.20
CA VAL A 87 7.19 -9.00 -1.32
C VAL A 87 8.30 -9.47 -0.37
N HIS A 88 9.36 -10.04 -0.94
CA HIS A 88 10.52 -10.58 -0.23
C HIS A 88 11.74 -9.67 -0.33
N ASP A 89 11.95 -9.00 -1.47
CA ASP A 89 13.10 -8.13 -1.67
C ASP A 89 13.09 -6.98 -0.65
N PRO A 90 14.11 -6.86 0.22
CA PRO A 90 14.19 -5.78 1.21
C PRO A 90 14.10 -4.38 0.60
N ALA A 91 14.70 -4.16 -0.57
CA ALA A 91 14.66 -2.86 -1.23
C ALA A 91 13.24 -2.54 -1.73
N LEU A 92 12.53 -3.55 -2.24
CA LEU A 92 11.15 -3.41 -2.69
C LEU A 92 10.20 -3.18 -1.50
N ARG A 93 10.43 -3.83 -0.36
CA ARG A 93 9.66 -3.59 0.89
C ARG A 93 9.75 -2.15 1.34
N GLU A 94 10.96 -1.60 1.41
CA GLU A 94 11.19 -0.20 1.78
C GLU A 94 10.52 0.75 0.78
N ARG A 95 10.65 0.46 -0.52
CA ARG A 95 10.02 1.23 -1.60
C ARG A 95 8.50 1.22 -1.49
N VAL A 96 7.89 0.05 -1.30
CA VAL A 96 6.44 -0.11 -1.16
C VAL A 96 5.95 0.61 0.09
N LEU A 97 6.62 0.45 1.24
CA LEU A 97 6.23 1.16 2.46
C LEU A 97 6.26 2.69 2.27
N ALA A 98 7.32 3.21 1.66
CA ALA A 98 7.45 4.65 1.40
C ALA A 98 6.35 5.18 0.46
N LEU A 99 6.02 4.40 -0.59
CA LEU A 99 4.94 4.75 -1.51
C LEU A 99 3.56 4.65 -0.85
N SER A 100 3.32 3.62 -0.03
CA SER A 100 2.08 3.46 0.74
C SER A 100 1.87 4.62 1.71
N LEU A 101 2.93 5.07 2.38
CA LEU A 101 2.86 6.24 3.28
C LEU A 101 2.52 7.52 2.50
N ALA A 102 3.24 7.79 1.40
CA ALA A 102 2.99 8.96 0.57
C ALA A 102 1.60 8.95 -0.10
N ALA A 103 1.06 7.75 -0.37
CA ALA A 103 -0.28 7.57 -0.88
C ALA A 103 -1.34 7.85 0.20
N ALA A 104 -1.14 7.39 1.43
CA ALA A 104 -2.06 7.62 2.56
C ALA A 104 -2.06 9.09 3.06
N GLU A 105 -1.00 9.85 2.78
CA GLU A 105 -0.94 11.27 3.13
C GLU A 105 -1.73 12.20 2.18
N ALA A 106 -2.51 11.63 1.24
CA ALA A 106 -3.27 12.39 0.23
C ALA A 106 -4.21 13.45 0.82
N ASP A 107 -4.92 13.10 1.90
CA ASP A 107 -5.98 13.92 2.50
C ASP A 107 -5.56 14.60 3.82
N GLU A 108 -4.26 14.79 4.04
CA GLU A 108 -3.65 15.38 5.25
C GLU A 108 -3.96 14.63 6.57
N GLN A 109 -4.72 13.54 6.52
CA GLN A 109 -5.07 12.68 7.65
C GLN A 109 -5.00 11.21 7.25
N VAL A 110 -4.18 10.43 7.98
CA VAL A 110 -4.17 8.97 7.87
C VAL A 110 -5.34 8.41 8.67
N THR A 111 -6.20 7.64 8.03
CA THR A 111 -7.34 6.98 8.67
C THR A 111 -6.92 5.70 9.41
N ASP A 112 -7.78 5.19 10.29
CA ASP A 112 -7.52 3.95 11.05
C ASP A 112 -7.26 2.74 10.13
N GLY A 113 -7.90 2.70 8.95
CA GLY A 113 -7.72 1.64 7.96
C GLY A 113 -6.33 1.68 7.31
N GLU A 114 -5.87 2.86 6.92
CA GLU A 114 -4.56 3.05 6.30
C GLU A 114 -3.44 2.78 7.32
N ALA A 115 -3.62 3.25 8.56
CA ALA A 115 -2.71 2.98 9.65
C ALA A 115 -2.55 1.48 9.91
N LEU A 116 -3.64 0.69 9.80
CA LEU A 116 -3.60 -0.76 9.95
C LEU A 116 -2.78 -1.43 8.83
N VAL A 117 -2.95 -1.01 7.57
CA VAL A 117 -2.17 -1.54 6.44
C VAL A 117 -0.68 -1.22 6.60
N LEU A 118 -0.34 0.01 6.96
CA LEU A 118 1.04 0.45 7.21
C LEU A 118 1.67 -0.29 8.40
N ALA A 119 0.94 -0.44 9.51
CA ALA A 119 1.41 -1.15 10.70
C ALA A 119 1.66 -2.63 10.40
N ALA A 120 0.74 -3.29 9.68
CA ALA A 120 0.90 -4.68 9.27
C ALA A 120 2.12 -4.88 8.36
N ALA A 121 2.38 -3.94 7.44
CA ALA A 121 3.56 -3.95 6.58
C ALA A 121 4.85 -3.81 7.39
N VAL A 122 4.92 -2.86 8.33
CA VAL A 122 6.08 -2.66 9.20
C VAL A 122 6.36 -3.91 10.05
N GLU A 123 5.33 -4.49 10.67
CA GLU A 123 5.46 -5.70 11.49
C GLU A 123 5.92 -6.89 10.65
N ARG A 124 5.29 -7.12 9.49
CA ARG A 124 5.60 -8.26 8.61
C ARG A 124 7.01 -8.18 8.03
N TRP A 125 7.47 -6.98 7.69
CA TRP A 125 8.78 -6.79 7.07
C TRP A 125 9.89 -6.53 8.09
N GLY A 126 9.57 -6.42 9.38
CA GLY A 126 10.54 -6.21 10.44
C GLY A 126 11.17 -4.80 10.43
N LEU A 127 10.47 -3.80 9.89
CA LEU A 127 11.00 -2.46 9.64
C LEU A 127 10.95 -1.54 10.89
N GLN A 128 10.45 -2.03 12.03
CA GLN A 128 10.34 -1.27 13.28
C GLN A 128 11.66 -0.67 13.79
N HIS A 129 12.82 -1.26 13.47
CA HIS A 129 14.11 -0.73 13.91
C HIS A 129 14.61 0.43 13.04
N ARG A 130 14.17 0.51 11.77
CA ARG A 130 14.62 1.54 10.81
C ARG A 130 13.98 2.91 11.05
N MET A 131 12.76 2.96 11.61
CA MET A 131 12.11 4.23 11.98
C MET A 131 12.90 5.01 13.05
N PHE A 132 13.66 4.32 13.90
CA PHE A 132 14.53 4.94 14.91
C PHE A 132 15.95 5.25 14.40
N GLU A 133 16.34 4.81 13.19
CA GLU A 133 17.68 5.03 12.62
C GLU A 133 17.83 6.36 11.84
N ARG A 134 16.86 7.28 11.91
CA ARG A 134 17.03 8.66 11.43
C ARG A 134 17.97 9.44 12.35
N THR A 135 19.28 9.22 12.15
CA THR A 135 20.45 10.08 12.44
C THR A 135 20.73 10.43 13.91
N PRO A 136 21.79 9.88 14.55
CA PRO A 136 22.41 10.56 15.69
C PRO A 136 23.05 11.87 15.22
N LEU A 137 22.63 12.99 15.81
CA LEU A 137 23.32 14.29 15.71
C LEU A 137 24.82 14.09 15.97
N PRO A 138 25.73 14.61 15.12
CA PRO A 138 27.15 14.55 15.42
C PRO A 138 27.40 15.34 16.71
N ALA A 139 27.99 14.67 17.69
CA ALA A 139 28.47 15.30 18.91
C ALA A 139 29.51 16.35 18.55
N ALA A 140 29.17 17.62 18.74
CA ALA A 140 30.14 18.71 18.66
C ALA A 140 31.12 18.57 19.83
N ALA A 141 32.40 18.41 19.48
CA ALA A 141 33.54 18.50 20.39
C ALA A 141 34.00 19.96 20.53
#